data_AF-A0A9E5RT21-F1
#
_entry.id   AF-A0A9E5RT21-F1
#
_cell.length_a   1.000
_cell.length_b   1.000
_cell.length_c   1.000
_cell.angle_alpha   90.00
_cell.angle_beta   90.00
_cell.angle_gamma   90.00
#
_symmetry.space_group_name_H-M   'P 1'
#
loop_
_entity.id
_entity.type
_entity.pdbx_description
1 polymer ?
#
loop_
_entity_poly.entity_id
_entity_poly.type
_entity_poly.pdbx_seq_one_letter_code
_entity_poly.pdbx_strand_id
1 'polypeptide(L)'
;MGESGCLDLISLPEILKTIEILETLEALLDNAPSCEVKAILQEARIKLSETFPDDFKEATREDAGAEGLRCYIRVKAFFENPTENPISPQELEAYYRNREPVDEDAVEFFFPE
;
A
#
# COMPACT_ATOMS: atom_id res chain seq x y z
N MET A 1 20.59 23.41 11.89
CA MET A 1 20.93 22.32 10.96
C MET A 1 19.99 21.19 11.30
N GLY A 2 18.83 21.15 10.64
CA GLY A 2 17.88 20.06 10.78
C GLY A 2 18.10 19.17 9.58
N GLU A 3 18.76 18.04 9.79
CA GLU A 3 18.85 16.99 8.79
C GLU A 3 17.46 16.39 8.71
N SER A 4 16.67 16.87 7.72
CA SER A 4 15.51 16.16 7.23
C SER A 4 15.93 14.72 7.04
N GLY A 5 15.25 13.81 7.74
CA GLY A 5 15.41 12.37 7.54
C GLY A 5 15.09 12.08 6.08
N CYS A 6 16.13 12.10 5.25
CA CYS A 6 16.07 11.67 3.88
C CYS A 6 15.56 10.25 3.91
N LEU A 7 14.44 10.03 3.24
CA LEU A 7 14.08 8.75 2.68
C LEU A 7 15.27 8.27 1.83
N ASP A 8 16.21 7.55 2.43
CA ASP A 8 17.18 6.68 1.73
C ASP A 8 16.47 5.41 1.19
N LEU A 9 15.16 5.49 0.95
CA LEU A 9 14.28 4.38 0.63
C LEU A 9 13.51 4.71 -0.65
N ILE A 10 14.13 4.34 -1.79
CA ILE A 10 13.54 4.26 -3.14
C ILE A 10 13.18 5.64 -3.73
N SER A 11 13.87 6.02 -4.81
CA SER A 11 13.56 7.27 -5.51
C SER A 11 12.14 7.23 -6.10
N LEU A 12 11.43 8.36 -6.14
CA LEU A 12 10.08 8.46 -6.74
C LEU A 12 9.97 7.76 -8.13
N PRO A 13 10.97 7.85 -9.03
CA PRO A 13 10.97 7.10 -10.29
C PRO A 13 11.01 5.57 -10.13
N GLU A 14 11.71 5.05 -9.13
CA GLU A 14 11.74 3.60 -8.84
C GLU A 14 10.43 3.12 -8.25
N ILE A 15 9.80 3.94 -7.40
CA ILE A 15 8.46 3.65 -6.87
C ILE A 15 7.43 3.56 -8.02
N LEU A 16 7.46 4.50 -8.96
CA LEU A 16 6.57 4.47 -10.12
C LEU A 16 6.78 3.22 -10.99
N LYS A 17 8.03 2.79 -11.19
CA LYS A 17 8.33 1.54 -11.89
C LYS A 17 7.79 0.31 -11.16
N THR A 18 7.91 0.28 -9.83
CA THR A 18 7.36 -0.80 -9.02
C THR A 18 5.84 -0.89 -9.18
N ILE A 19 5.15 0.25 -9.23
CA ILE A 19 3.71 0.31 -9.50
C ILE A 19 3.40 -0.27 -10.89
N GLU A 20 4.10 0.14 -11.95
CA GLU A 20 3.90 -0.39 -13.31
C GLU A 20 4.11 -1.92 -13.38
N ILE A 21 5.10 -2.44 -12.65
CA ILE A 21 5.37 -3.88 -12.56
C ILE A 21 4.22 -4.60 -11.86
N LEU A 22 3.70 -4.06 -10.75
CA LEU A 22 2.56 -4.63 -10.04
C LEU A 22 1.31 -4.67 -10.91
N GLU A 23 0.99 -3.58 -11.62
CA GLU A 23 -0.17 -3.53 -12.53
C GLU A 23 -0.05 -4.56 -13.65
N THR A 24 1.15 -4.68 -14.24
CA THR A 24 1.41 -5.66 -15.28
C THR A 24 1.25 -7.08 -14.74
N LEU A 25 1.73 -7.34 -13.52
CA LEU A 25 1.64 -8.65 -12.88
C LEU A 25 0.20 -9.02 -12.53
N GLU A 26 -0.60 -8.08 -12.05
CA GLU A 26 -2.03 -8.23 -11.78
C GLU A 26 -2.80 -8.52 -13.07
N ALA A 27 -2.56 -7.75 -14.13
CA ALA A 27 -3.17 -7.99 -15.44
C ALA A 27 -2.82 -9.38 -15.99
N LEU A 28 -1.58 -9.84 -15.80
CA LEU A 28 -1.16 -11.19 -16.19
C LEU A 28 -1.82 -12.27 -15.34
N LEU A 29 -2.05 -12.03 -14.04
CA LEU A 29 -2.75 -12.96 -13.15
C LEU A 29 -4.21 -13.14 -13.56
N ASP A 30 -4.88 -12.06 -13.94
CA ASP A 30 -6.28 -12.08 -14.39
C ASP A 30 -6.44 -12.79 -15.74
N ASN A 31 -5.44 -12.71 -16.60
CA ASN A 31 -5.44 -13.28 -17.95
C ASN A 31 -4.58 -14.54 -18.08
N ALA A 32 -4.20 -15.17 -16.96
CA ALA A 32 -3.28 -16.30 -16.98
C ALA A 32 -3.84 -17.47 -17.82
N PRO A 33 -3.11 -17.96 -18.83
CA PRO A 33 -3.61 -18.98 -19.77
C PRO A 33 -3.69 -20.39 -19.16
N SER A 34 -3.04 -20.61 -18.00
CA SER A 34 -3.07 -21.89 -17.29
C SER A 34 -2.86 -21.69 -15.78
N CYS A 35 -3.27 -22.69 -14.99
CA CYS A 35 -3.04 -22.70 -13.55
C CYS A 35 -1.55 -22.68 -13.18
N GLU A 36 -0.68 -23.29 -13.99
CA GLU A 36 0.77 -23.28 -13.78
C GLU A 36 1.36 -21.88 -13.95
N VAL A 37 0.94 -21.16 -15.01
CA VAL A 37 1.37 -19.77 -15.23
C VAL A 37 0.83 -18.88 -14.12
N LYS A 38 -0.42 -19.10 -13.68
CA LYS A 38 -1.00 -18.37 -12.55
C LYS A 38 -0.19 -18.58 -11.27
N ALA A 39 0.24 -19.81 -10.97
CA ALA A 39 1.06 -20.11 -9.80
C ALA A 39 2.42 -19.40 -9.83
N ILE A 40 3.09 -19.38 -10.99
CA ILE A 40 4.36 -18.66 -11.18
C ILE A 40 4.18 -17.15 -10.95
N LEU A 41 3.12 -16.57 -11.49
CA LEU A 41 2.83 -15.13 -11.34
C LEU A 41 2.47 -14.79 -9.88
N GLN A 42 1.76 -15.68 -9.17
CA GLN A 42 1.48 -15.52 -7.75
C GLN A 42 2.76 -15.56 -6.91
N GLU A 43 3.67 -16.50 -7.21
CA GLU A 43 4.97 -16.58 -6.54
C GLU A 43 5.81 -15.32 -6.78
N ALA A 44 5.82 -14.80 -8.01
CA ALA A 44 6.49 -13.55 -8.34
C ALA A 44 5.90 -12.36 -7.56
N ARG A 45 4.57 -12.32 -7.38
CA ARG A 45 3.90 -11.28 -6.57
C ARG A 45 4.32 -11.34 -5.12
N ILE A 46 4.36 -12.54 -4.54
CA ILE A 46 4.79 -12.74 -3.14
C ILE A 46 6.23 -12.26 -2.96
N LYS A 47 7.15 -12.72 -3.82
CA LYS A 47 8.56 -12.29 -3.77
C LYS A 47 8.73 -10.79 -3.92
N LEU A 48 7.96 -10.16 -4.81
CA LEU A 48 7.97 -8.70 -4.95
C LEU A 48 7.46 -8.01 -3.67
N SER A 49 6.38 -8.53 -3.07
CA SER A 49 5.85 -7.99 -1.82
C SER A 49 6.83 -8.09 -0.64
N GLU A 50 7.69 -9.11 -0.61
CA GLU A 50 8.75 -9.24 0.40
C GLU A 50 9.76 -8.10 0.34
N THR A 51 9.95 -7.46 -0.82
CA THR A 51 10.87 -6.32 -0.99
C THR A 51 10.33 -4.99 -0.48
N PHE A 52 9.04 -4.92 -0.18
CA PHE A 52 8.43 -3.69 0.31
C PHE A 52 8.79 -3.42 1.78
N PRO A 53 8.87 -2.14 2.18
CA PRO A 53 9.14 -1.79 3.56
C PRO A 53 8.02 -2.29 4.49
N ASP A 54 8.37 -2.59 5.73
CA ASP A 54 7.44 -3.25 6.66
C ASP A 54 6.23 -2.37 6.99
N ASP A 55 6.39 -1.05 7.03
CA ASP A 55 5.29 -0.12 7.25
C ASP A 55 4.30 -0.09 6.06
N PHE A 56 4.78 -0.34 4.84
CA PHE A 56 3.91 -0.59 3.68
C PHE A 56 3.12 -1.89 3.86
N LYS A 57 3.80 -2.99 4.17
CA LYS A 57 3.16 -4.31 4.36
C LYS A 57 2.12 -4.28 5.46
N GLU A 58 2.37 -3.55 6.55
CA GLU A 58 1.41 -3.34 7.63
C GLU A 58 0.22 -2.47 7.21
N ALA A 59 0.46 -1.46 6.38
CA ALA A 59 -0.58 -0.56 5.87
C ALA A 59 -1.47 -1.19 4.80
N THR A 60 -0.93 -2.13 4.02
CA THR A 60 -1.62 -2.73 2.87
C THR A 60 -1.89 -4.21 3.06
N ARG A 61 -2.12 -4.64 4.31
CA ARG A 61 -2.35 -6.05 4.68
C ARG A 61 -3.37 -6.75 3.77
N GLU A 62 -4.40 -6.04 3.34
CA GLU A 62 -5.46 -6.57 2.46
C GLU A 62 -5.17 -6.39 0.97
N ASP A 63 -4.37 -5.38 0.59
CA ASP A 63 -4.06 -5.06 -0.81
C ASP A 63 -2.61 -4.62 -1.00
N ALA A 64 -1.66 -5.57 -0.98
CA ALA A 64 -0.27 -5.33 -1.36
C ALA A 64 -0.07 -5.19 -2.89
N GLY A 65 -1.12 -4.79 -3.62
CA GLY A 65 -1.11 -4.55 -5.06
C GLY A 65 -0.68 -3.14 -5.46
N ALA A 66 -0.80 -2.84 -6.75
CA ALA A 66 -0.44 -1.54 -7.31
C ALA A 66 -1.23 -0.39 -6.67
N GLU A 67 -2.53 -0.61 -6.41
CA GLU A 67 -3.41 0.41 -5.85
C GLU A 67 -3.13 0.67 -4.37
N GLY A 68 -2.88 -0.38 -3.58
CA GLY A 68 -2.39 -0.23 -2.22
C GLY A 68 -1.08 0.55 -2.14
N LEU A 69 -0.14 0.30 -3.07
CA LEU A 69 1.11 1.06 -3.18
C LEU A 69 0.87 2.54 -3.45
N ARG A 70 0.00 2.86 -4.41
CA ARG A 70 -0.41 4.26 -4.70
C ARG A 70 -1.05 4.94 -3.49
N CYS A 71 -1.96 4.25 -2.82
CA CYS A 71 -2.67 4.77 -1.65
C CYS A 71 -1.70 5.11 -0.52
N TYR A 72 -0.80 4.17 -0.19
CA TYR A 72 0.22 4.38 0.83
C TYR A 72 1.12 5.59 0.52
N ILE A 73 1.60 5.73 -0.73
CA ILE A 73 2.45 6.86 -1.12
C ILE A 73 1.70 8.19 -0.96
N ARG A 74 0.44 8.26 -1.40
CA ARG A 74 -0.38 9.48 -1.25
C ARG A 74 -0.57 9.87 0.21
N VAL A 75 -0.88 8.90 1.06
CA VAL A 75 -1.09 9.14 2.50
C VAL A 75 0.21 9.57 3.16
N LYS A 76 1.34 8.94 2.84
CA LYS A 76 2.66 9.36 3.35
C LYS A 76 3.00 10.79 2.89
N ALA A 77 2.79 11.12 1.62
CA ALA A 77 3.01 12.46 1.08
C ALA A 77 2.11 13.52 1.75
N PHE A 78 0.86 13.17 2.08
CA PHE A 78 -0.02 14.02 2.88
C PHE A 78 0.52 14.27 4.29
N PHE A 79 1.02 13.24 4.98
CA PHE A 79 1.60 13.43 6.32
C PHE A 79 2.92 14.21 6.30
N GLU A 80 3.70 14.11 5.22
CA GLU A 80 4.94 14.89 5.05
C GLU A 80 4.68 16.36 4.70
N ASN A 81 3.74 16.62 3.78
CA ASN A 81 3.35 17.98 3.42
C ASN A 81 1.85 18.08 3.05
N PRO A 82 0.96 18.28 4.03
CA PRO A 82 -0.49 18.25 3.81
C PRO A 82 -1.02 19.43 2.99
N THR A 83 -0.23 20.52 2.91
CA THR A 83 -0.61 21.71 2.14
C THR A 83 -0.36 21.50 0.64
N GLU A 84 0.71 20.79 0.28
CA GLU A 84 1.06 20.50 -1.12
C GLU A 84 0.44 19.20 -1.64
N ASN A 85 0.14 18.24 -0.76
CA ASN A 85 -0.43 16.94 -1.11
C ASN A 85 -1.77 16.72 -0.39
N PRO A 86 -2.82 17.50 -0.70
CA PRO A 86 -4.12 17.31 -0.07
C PRO A 86 -4.69 15.93 -0.43
N ILE A 87 -5.18 15.22 0.57
CA ILE A 87 -5.88 13.94 0.41
C ILE A 87 -7.35 14.11 0.80
N SER A 88 -8.25 13.44 0.09
CA SER A 88 -9.66 13.46 0.49
C SER A 88 -9.89 12.60 1.75
N PRO A 89 -10.90 12.93 2.58
CA PRO A 89 -11.26 12.10 3.72
C PRO A 89 -11.56 10.64 3.35
N GLN A 90 -12.12 10.41 2.16
CA GLN A 90 -12.47 9.08 1.64
C GLN A 90 -11.22 8.25 1.30
N GLU A 91 -10.20 8.88 0.71
CA GLU A 91 -8.92 8.23 0.43
C GLU A 91 -8.17 7.90 1.73
N LEU A 92 -8.22 8.79 2.72
CA LEU A 92 -7.64 8.56 4.03
C LEU A 92 -8.38 7.43 4.78
N GLU A 93 -9.71 7.40 4.71
CA GLU A 93 -10.53 6.33 5.29
C GLU A 93 -10.25 4.97 4.63
N ALA A 94 -10.11 4.92 3.31
CA ALA A 94 -9.76 3.70 2.59
C ALA A 94 -8.40 3.13 3.03
N TYR A 95 -7.42 4.01 3.28
CA TYR A 95 -6.13 3.60 3.84
C TYR A 95 -6.26 3.01 5.25
N TYR A 96 -7.08 3.60 6.12
CA TYR A 96 -7.29 3.11 7.48
C TYR A 96 -8.13 1.83 7.54
N ARG A 97 -9.09 1.65 6.64
CA ARG A 97 -9.91 0.43 6.56
C ARG A 97 -9.04 -0.80 6.31
N ASN A 98 -8.05 -0.69 5.43
CA ASN A 98 -7.07 -1.76 5.15
C ASN A 98 -6.08 -2.00 6.31
N ARG A 99 -6.15 -1.16 7.36
CA ARG A 99 -5.25 -1.14 8.52
C ARG A 99 -5.92 -1.62 9.80
N GLU A 100 -7.26 -1.71 9.84
CA GLU A 100 -7.96 -2.21 11.01
C GLU A 100 -7.57 -3.68 11.24
N PRO A 101 -7.07 -4.04 12.45
CA PRO A 101 -7.23 -5.42 12.87
C PRO A 101 -8.73 -5.68 12.90
N VAL A 102 -9.20 -6.69 12.16
CA VAL A 102 -10.55 -7.23 12.37
C VAL A 102 -10.56 -7.79 13.78
N ASP A 103 -10.92 -6.95 14.74
CA ASP A 103 -11.31 -7.35 16.08
C ASP A 103 -12.79 -6.97 16.22
N GLU A 104 -13.65 -7.86 15.72
CA GLU A 104 -15.11 -7.71 15.77
C GLU A 104 -15.66 -7.69 17.21
N ASP A 105 -14.82 -7.83 18.24
CA ASP A 105 -15.21 -7.94 19.65
C ASP A 105 -14.74 -6.78 20.57
N ALA A 106 -14.07 -5.73 20.06
CA ALA A 106 -13.44 -4.75 20.95
C ALA A 106 -13.65 -3.27 20.58
N VAL A 107 -14.86 -2.73 20.78
CA VAL A 107 -15.07 -1.48 21.56
C VAL A 107 -16.56 -1.16 21.74
N GLU A 108 -17.08 -1.42 22.94
CA GLU A 108 -18.07 -0.54 23.59
C GLU A 108 -17.45 0.87 23.69
N PHE A 109 -17.69 1.73 22.71
CA PHE A 109 -17.23 3.12 22.76
C PHE A 109 -18.22 3.96 23.57
N PHE A 110 -17.82 4.28 24.80
CA PHE A 110 -18.48 5.20 25.73
C PHE A 110 -18.80 6.55 25.08
N PHE A 111 -20.07 6.96 25.12
CA PHE A 111 -20.46 8.37 25.03
C PHE A 111 -20.72 8.89 26.46
N PRO A 112 -19.93 9.83 27.00
CA PRO A 112 -20.34 10.58 28.19
C PRO A 112 -21.37 11.66 27.81
N GLU A 113 -22.45 11.75 28.57
CA GLU A 113 -23.46 12.84 28.51
C GLU A 113 -22.88 14.20 28.95
#